data_AF-A0A951JUZ7-F1
#
_entry.id   AF-A0A951JUZ7-F1
#
_cell.length_a   1.000
_cell.length_b   1.000
_cell.length_c   1.000
_cell.angle_alpha   90.00
_cell.angle_beta   90.00
_cell.angle_gamma   90.00
#
_symmetry.space_group_name_H-M   'P 1'
#
loop_
_entity.id
_entity.type
_entity.pdbx_description
1 polymer ?
#
loop_
_entity_poly.entity_id
_entity_poly.type
_entity_poly.pdbx_seq_one_letter_code
_entity_poly.pdbx_strand_id
1 'polypeptide(L)'
;ALVHRDGGCIAKGCDAPPAWCDVMHLGAPHAQGGRLTLHTAGLGCRYHHRRYDHHTWQITWTHQRPTLHPPRSRAGPHPER
;
A
#
# COMPACT_ATOMS: atom_id res chain seq x y z
N ALA A 1 -0.64 10.68 -11.88
CA ALA A 1 0.34 9.58 -12.02
C ALA A 1 -0.04 8.35 -11.19
N LEU A 2 -0.01 8.41 -9.85
CA LEU A 2 -0.32 7.25 -8.98
C LEU A 2 -1.73 6.69 -9.19
N VAL A 3 -2.76 7.54 -9.29
CA VAL A 3 -4.13 7.12 -9.62
C VAL A 3 -4.20 6.20 -10.84
N HIS A 4 -3.45 6.51 -11.90
CA HIS A 4 -3.42 5.73 -13.13
C HIS A 4 -2.62 4.41 -12.98
N ARG A 5 -1.52 4.45 -12.20
CA ARG A 5 -0.66 3.29 -11.99
C ARG A 5 -1.22 2.30 -10.97
N ASP A 6 -1.91 2.77 -9.94
CA ASP A 6 -2.36 1.94 -8.83
C ASP A 6 -3.82 1.54 -9.00
N GLY A 7 -4.64 2.38 -9.63
CA GLY A 7 -6.07 2.11 -9.88
C GLY A 7 -6.94 2.06 -8.62
N GLY A 8 -6.34 2.15 -7.42
CA GLY A 8 -6.99 2.02 -6.13
C GLY A 8 -5.97 1.65 -5.06
N CYS A 9 -6.44 1.10 -3.95
CA CYS A 9 -5.56 0.60 -2.90
C CYS A 9 -4.67 -0.54 -3.42
N ILE A 10 -3.36 -0.45 -3.21
CA ILE A 10 -2.40 -1.46 -3.69
C ILE A 10 -2.39 -2.76 -2.85
N ALA A 11 -3.18 -2.82 -1.78
CA ALA A 11 -3.29 -4.01 -0.95
C ALA A 11 -3.89 -5.17 -1.73
N LYS A 12 -3.26 -6.35 -1.66
CA LYS A 12 -3.71 -7.54 -2.36
C LYS A 12 -5.17 -7.86 -2.00
N GLY A 13 -6.05 -7.82 -3.00
CA GLY A 13 -7.48 -8.12 -2.86
C GLY A 13 -8.35 -6.95 -2.40
N CYS A 14 -7.80 -5.76 -2.22
CA CYS A 14 -8.61 -4.57 -1.91
C CYS A 14 -9.17 -3.94 -3.19
N ASP A 15 -10.45 -3.59 -3.17
CA ASP A 15 -11.19 -2.96 -4.27
C ASP A 15 -11.45 -1.46 -4.05
N ALA A 16 -10.84 -0.86 -3.02
CA ALA A 16 -11.06 0.54 -2.67
C ALA A 16 -10.61 1.47 -3.81
N PRO A 17 -11.50 2.37 -4.29
CA PRO A 17 -11.20 3.22 -5.42
C PRO A 17 -10.15 4.30 -5.05
N PRO A 18 -9.51 4.95 -6.06
CA PRO A 18 -8.51 5.98 -5.80
C PRO A 18 -9.01 7.15 -4.96
N ALA A 19 -10.30 7.49 -5.07
CA ALA A 19 -10.94 8.55 -4.31
C ALA A 19 -10.97 8.27 -2.78
N TRP A 20 -10.74 7.03 -2.36
CA TRP A 20 -10.69 6.63 -0.94
C TRP A 20 -9.25 6.39 -0.45
N CYS A 21 -8.27 6.66 -1.31
CA CYS A 21 -6.87 6.37 -1.04
C CYS A 21 -6.07 7.63 -0.77
N ASP A 22 -5.14 7.51 0.17
CA ASP A 22 -4.06 8.46 0.39
C ASP A 22 -2.77 7.92 -0.24
N VAL A 23 -1.79 8.81 -0.46
CA VAL A 23 -0.46 8.41 -0.89
C VAL A 23 0.35 7.92 0.32
N MET A 24 0.90 6.72 0.22
CA MET A 24 1.73 6.07 1.22
C MET A 24 3.21 6.06 0.80
N HIS A 25 4.13 6.15 1.76
CA HIS A 25 5.57 5.96 1.52
C HIS A 25 5.90 4.46 1.48
N LEU A 26 6.37 3.96 0.34
CA LEU A 26 6.77 2.56 0.18
C LEU A 26 8.25 2.38 0.53
N GLY A 27 8.57 1.37 1.34
CA GLY A 27 9.92 1.11 1.83
C GLY A 27 10.24 1.94 3.08
N ALA A 28 10.94 3.07 2.92
CA ALA A 28 11.37 3.90 4.04
C ALA A 28 10.25 4.86 4.50
N PRO A 29 9.91 4.91 5.81
CA PRO A 29 8.91 5.82 6.32
C PRO A 29 9.40 7.28 6.25
N HIS A 30 8.45 8.22 6.19
CA HIS A 30 8.75 9.66 6.14
C HIS A 30 9.66 10.11 7.29
N ALA A 31 9.40 9.62 8.51
CA ALA A 31 10.19 9.94 9.71
C ALA A 31 11.67 9.52 9.62
N GLN A 32 12.02 8.60 8.71
CA GLN A 32 13.40 8.17 8.45
C GLN A 32 13.97 8.81 7.18
N GLY A 33 13.34 9.87 6.65
CA GLY A 33 13.77 10.56 5.43
C GLY A 33 13.34 9.86 4.14
N GLY A 34 12.33 8.98 4.19
CA GLY A 34 11.77 8.33 3.02
C GLY A 34 11.31 9.36 1.97
N ARG A 35 11.88 9.27 0.76
CA ARG A 35 11.51 10.17 -0.35
C ARG A 35 10.16 9.74 -0.92
N LEU A 36 9.31 10.71 -1.23
CA LEU A 36 8.07 10.46 -1.96
C LEU A 36 8.30 10.67 -3.47
N THR A 37 8.38 9.57 -4.21
CA THR A 37 8.54 9.56 -5.66
C THR A 37 7.60 8.53 -6.27
N LEU A 38 7.45 8.51 -7.59
CA LEU A 38 6.67 7.45 -8.23
C LEU A 38 7.21 6.05 -7.89
N HIS A 39 8.50 5.86 -7.68
CA HIS A 39 9.07 4.54 -7.38
C HIS A 39 9.04 4.17 -5.89
N THR A 40 8.69 5.12 -5.02
CA THR A 40 8.71 4.96 -3.55
C THR A 40 7.39 5.38 -2.91
N ALA A 41 6.32 5.47 -3.71
CA ALA A 41 4.98 5.80 -3.26
C ALA A 41 3.95 4.84 -3.86
N GLY A 42 2.82 4.69 -3.18
CA GLY A 42 1.66 3.95 -3.69
C GLY A 42 0.37 4.37 -2.99
N LEU A 43 -0.78 4.05 -3.59
CA LEU A 43 -2.08 4.37 -3.01
C LEU A 43 -2.54 3.34 -1.97
N GLY A 44 -2.99 3.80 -0.81
CA GLY A 44 -3.63 2.94 0.18
C GLY A 44 -4.89 3.57 0.74
N CYS A 45 -5.94 2.78 0.89
CA CYS A 45 -7.14 3.24 1.58
C CYS A 45 -6.81 3.54 3.05
N ARG A 46 -7.65 4.33 3.73
CA ARG A 46 -7.43 4.72 5.13
C ARG A 46 -7.15 3.55 6.08
N TYR A 47 -7.73 2.37 5.82
CA TYR A 47 -7.48 1.14 6.58
C TYR A 47 -6.08 0.57 6.35
N HIS A 48 -5.67 0.41 5.08
CA HIS A 48 -4.37 -0.18 4.73
C HIS A 48 -3.21 0.79 4.91
N HIS A 49 -3.42 2.10 4.71
CA HIS A 49 -2.41 3.13 4.97
C HIS A 49 -1.93 3.09 6.42
N ARG A 50 -2.87 3.18 7.37
CA ARG A 50 -2.55 3.11 8.80
C ARG A 50 -1.89 1.78 9.19
N ARG A 51 -2.35 0.67 8.62
CA ARG A 51 -1.78 -0.65 8.92
C ARG A 51 -0.36 -0.80 8.39
N TYR A 52 -0.09 -0.27 7.21
CA TYR A 52 1.25 -0.28 6.64
C TYR A 52 2.24 0.50 7.53
N ASP A 53 1.85 1.67 8.05
CA ASP A 53 2.71 2.49 8.90
C ASP A 53 3.07 1.85 10.25
N HIS A 54 2.27 0.90 10.74
CA HIS A 54 2.40 0.33 12.09
C HIS A 54 2.80 -1.16 12.12
N HIS A 55 2.85 -1.84 10.96
CA HIS A 55 3.09 -3.29 10.92
C HIS A 55 4.10 -3.66 9.83
N THR A 56 4.70 -4.84 9.92
CA THR A 56 5.69 -5.37 8.98
C THR A 56 5.05 -5.95 7.71
N TRP A 57 4.38 -5.10 6.94
CA TRP A 57 3.83 -5.47 5.64
C TRP A 57 4.92 -5.61 4.59
N GLN A 58 4.64 -6.37 3.53
CA GLN A 58 5.57 -6.62 2.44
C GLN A 58 5.08 -5.98 1.17
N ILE A 59 6.00 -5.42 0.39
CA ILE A 59 5.70 -4.86 -0.93
C ILE A 59 6.43 -5.69 -1.98
N THR A 60 5.69 -6.15 -2.99
CA THR A 60 6.27 -6.74 -4.20
C THR A 60 6.04 -5.81 -5.37
N TRP A 61 6.99 -5.76 -6.31
CA TRP A 61 6.89 -4.95 -7.52
C TRP A 61 6.79 -5.85 -8.75
N THR A 62 5.78 -5.63 -9.58
CA THR A 62 5.59 -6.34 -10.85
C THR A 62 5.28 -5.31 -11.93
N HIS A 63 6.08 -5.25 -13.00
CA HIS A 63 5.92 -4.24 -14.08
C HIS A 63 5.65 -2.82 -13.56
N GLN A 64 6.49 -2.36 -12.61
CA GLN A 64 6.39 -1.04 -11.95
C GLN A 64 5.12 -0.80 -11.12
N ARG A 65 4.29 -1.83 -10.88
CA ARG A 65 3.14 -1.76 -10.00
C ARG A 65 3.47 -2.41 -8.65
N PRO A 66 3.33 -1.67 -7.54
CA PRO A 66 3.50 -2.24 -6.21
C PRO A 66 2.23 -3.01 -5.79
N THR A 67 2.41 -4.13 -5.10
CA THR A 67 1.36 -4.83 -4.36
C THR A 67 1.75 -4.93 -2.90
N LEU A 68 0.84 -4.53 -2.03
CA LEU A 68 1.00 -4.56 -0.58
C LEU A 68 0.39 -5.87 -0.03
N HIS A 69 1.21 -6.65 0.68
CA HIS A 69 0.86 -7.94 1.28
C HIS A 69 0.87 -7.86 2.80
N PRO A 70 -0.06 -8.55 3.48
CA PRO A 70 -0.05 -8.62 4.93
C PRO A 70 1.25 -9.28 5.45
N PRO A 71 1.63 -9.04 6.71
CA PRO A 71 2.76 -9.71 7.34
C PRO A 71 2.63 -11.24 7.27
N ARG A 72 3.78 -11.92 7.13
CA ARG A 72 3.88 -13.40 6.98
C ARG A 72 3.37 -14.22 8.18
N SER A 73 2.88 -13.58 9.23
CA SER A 73 2.34 -14.23 10.44
C SER A 73 1.08 -13.53 10.96
N ARG A 74 0.01 -13.54 10.16
CA ARG A 74 -1.31 -14.07 10.56
C ARG A 74 -2.15 -14.20 9.28
N ALA A 75 -2.10 -15.39 8.67
CA ALA A 75 -3.17 -15.86 7.78
C ALA A 75 -4.43 -16.03 8.64
N GLY A 76 -5.05 -14.91 9.04
CA GLY A 76 -6.46 -14.86 9.36
C GLY A 76 -7.17 -14.33 8.12
N PRO A 77 -8.43 -14.73 7.87
CA PRO A 77 -9.19 -14.18 6.75
C PRO A 77 -9.17 -12.65 6.87
N HIS A 78 -8.74 -11.98 5.79
CA HIS A 78 -9.10 -10.59 5.61
C HIS A 78 -10.63 -10.58 5.63
N PRO A 79 -11.31 -9.76 6.44
CA PRO A 79 -12.76 -9.67 6.34
C PRO A 79 -13.05 -9.22 4.90
N GLU A 80 -13.58 -10.15 4.13
CA GLU A 80 -14.20 -9.91 2.85
C GLU A 80 -15.58 -9.31 3.18
N ARG A 81 -15.60 -7.97 3.26
CA ARG A 81 -16.75 -7.07 3.37
C ARG A 81 -17.77 -7.35 4.48
#